data_AF-A0A534M1D3-F1
#
_entry.id   AF-A0A534M1D3-F1
#
_cell.length_a   1.000
_cell.length_b   1.000
_cell.length_c   1.000
_cell.angle_alpha   90.00
_cell.angle_beta   90.00
_cell.angle_gamma   90.00
#
_symmetry.space_group_name_H-M   'P 1'
#
loop_
_entity.id
_entity.type
_entity.pdbx_description
1 polymer ?
#
loop_
_entity_poly.entity_id
_entity_poly.type
_entity_poly.pdbx_seq_one_letter_code
_entity_poly.pdbx_strand_id
1 'polypeptide(L)'
;MAGLALGLLSLTSDQRTYYSNNYTGSAGPGNATIDLPAVSPGLLQVTDVTGACELRVYPATDAEAIRFNQTGALPASWFGCSNRTVTTSGQVAHLILLNVASFSIPYEINVVAYSVTVPLGWLALPATALVLLGLISFLPRMMAGEIMRFRDEFGRPKKRR
;
A
#
# COMPACT_ATOMS: atom_id res chain seq x y z
N MET A 1 24.56 16.35 -2.76
CA MET A 1 24.26 14.95 -2.39
C MET A 1 23.36 14.83 -1.16
N ALA A 2 23.55 15.64 -0.10
CA ALA A 2 22.75 15.55 1.14
C ALA A 2 21.23 15.69 0.96
N GLY A 3 20.74 16.61 0.11
CA GLY A 3 19.28 16.78 -0.10
C GLY A 3 18.59 15.58 -0.75
N LEU A 4 19.30 14.82 -1.58
CA LEU A 4 18.78 13.63 -2.25
C LEU A 4 18.74 12.42 -1.29
N ALA A 5 19.77 12.29 -0.44
CA ALA A 5 19.81 11.30 0.62
C ALA A 5 18.71 11.54 1.69
N LEU A 6 18.51 12.80 2.09
CA LEU A 6 17.42 13.19 3.00
C LEU A 6 16.03 12.96 2.39
N GLY A 7 15.87 13.24 1.08
CA GLY A 7 14.64 12.92 0.36
C GLY A 7 14.35 11.41 0.31
N LEU A 8 15.36 10.57 0.05
CA LEU A 8 15.21 9.11 0.05
C LEU A 8 14.92 8.55 1.44
N LEU A 9 15.60 9.04 2.48
CA LEU A 9 15.32 8.67 3.87
C LEU A 9 13.94 9.15 4.34
N SER A 10 13.41 10.23 3.78
CA SER A 10 12.04 10.69 4.08
C SER A 10 10.94 9.75 3.56
N LEU A 11 11.27 8.86 2.61
CA LEU A 11 10.36 7.91 1.98
C LEU A 11 10.37 6.52 2.63
N THR A 12 11.29 6.26 3.57
CA THR A 12 11.33 4.96 4.24
C THR A 12 10.14 4.85 5.19
N SER A 13 9.20 3.96 4.87
CA SER A 13 8.12 3.60 5.78
C SER A 13 8.61 2.56 6.77
N ASP A 14 8.37 2.79 8.06
CA ASP A 14 8.49 1.75 9.08
C ASP A 14 7.13 1.03 9.15
N GLN A 15 7.15 -0.28 8.93
CA GLN A 15 5.97 -1.13 9.03
C GLN A 15 6.11 -2.01 10.26
N ARG A 16 5.23 -1.83 11.23
CA ARG A 16 5.21 -2.67 12.43
C ARG A 16 3.91 -3.44 12.50
N THR A 17 4.00 -4.74 12.69
CA THR A 17 2.85 -5.57 13.01
C THR A 17 2.31 -5.13 14.37
N TYR A 18 1.09 -4.61 14.37
CA TYR A 18 0.41 -4.14 15.57
C TYR A 18 -0.59 -5.18 16.10
N TYR A 19 -1.19 -5.95 15.18
CA TYR A 19 -2.11 -7.03 15.51
C TYR A 19 -1.86 -8.21 14.57
N SER A 20 -1.87 -9.42 15.11
CA SER A 20 -1.88 -10.64 14.32
C SER A 20 -2.69 -11.68 15.07
N ASN A 21 -3.63 -12.30 14.38
CA ASN A 21 -4.41 -13.37 14.95
C ASN A 21 -4.79 -14.38 13.87
N ASN A 22 -4.96 -15.63 14.28
CA ASN A 22 -5.35 -16.71 13.40
C ASN A 22 -6.73 -17.22 13.81
N TYR A 23 -7.64 -17.29 12.84
CA TYR A 23 -9.00 -17.76 13.03
C TYR A 23 -9.18 -19.09 12.32
N THR A 24 -9.34 -20.15 13.11
CA THR A 24 -9.55 -21.51 12.61
C THR A 24 -10.93 -22.02 12.96
N GLY A 25 -11.54 -22.79 12.07
CA GLY A 25 -12.84 -23.40 12.33
C GLY A 25 -13.36 -24.19 11.14
N SER A 26 -14.66 -24.47 11.14
CA SER A 26 -15.36 -25.11 10.04
C SER A 26 -16.60 -24.29 9.67
N ALA A 27 -16.70 -23.85 8.42
CA ALA A 27 -17.87 -23.14 7.92
C ALA A 27 -18.88 -24.18 7.42
N GLY A 28 -20.09 -24.19 7.98
CA GLY A 28 -21.21 -24.97 7.43
C GLY A 28 -21.69 -24.41 6.09
N PRO A 29 -22.63 -25.08 5.40
CA PRO A 29 -23.25 -24.53 4.19
C PRO A 29 -23.92 -23.19 4.48
N GLY A 30 -23.70 -22.18 3.63
CA GLY A 30 -24.25 -20.84 3.80
C GLY A 30 -23.20 -19.81 4.23
N ASN A 31 -23.57 -18.90 5.12
CA ASN A 31 -22.72 -17.80 5.59
C ASN A 31 -22.31 -17.97 7.06
N ALA A 32 -21.10 -17.51 7.38
CA ALA A 32 -20.62 -17.33 8.74
C ALA A 32 -19.92 -15.97 8.83
N THR A 33 -19.93 -15.36 10.02
CA THR A 33 -19.28 -14.06 10.23
C THR A 33 -18.28 -14.19 11.37
N ILE A 34 -17.10 -13.60 11.18
CA ILE A 34 -16.06 -13.48 12.20
C ILE A 34 -15.90 -12.01 12.52
N ASP A 35 -16.14 -11.65 13.77
CA ASP A 35 -15.89 -10.31 14.28
C ASP A 35 -14.39 -10.11 14.47
N LEU A 36 -13.86 -9.04 13.87
CA LEU A 36 -12.50 -8.58 14.09
C LEU A 36 -12.50 -7.54 15.22
N PRO A 37 -11.43 -7.46 16.03
CA PRO A 37 -11.32 -6.39 17.01
C PRO A 37 -11.32 -5.03 16.31
N ALA A 38 -11.85 -4.02 16.99
CA ALA A 38 -11.84 -2.64 16.51
C ALA A 38 -10.40 -2.08 16.51
N VAL A 39 -9.68 -2.37 15.44
CA VAL A 39 -8.35 -1.84 15.16
C VAL A 39 -8.45 -0.89 13.98
N SER A 40 -7.73 0.22 14.06
CA SER A 40 -7.60 1.20 12.97
C SER A 40 -6.21 1.07 12.34
N PRO A 41 -5.91 -0.02 11.61
CA PRO A 41 -4.58 -0.22 11.05
C PRO A 41 -4.31 0.74 9.89
N GLY A 42 -3.04 1.04 9.65
CA GLY A 42 -2.64 1.69 8.40
C GLY A 42 -2.78 0.75 7.20
N LEU A 43 -2.63 -0.56 7.44
CA LEU A 43 -2.84 -1.62 6.45
C LEU A 43 -3.33 -2.90 7.15
N LEU A 44 -4.39 -3.52 6.65
CA LEU A 44 -4.85 -4.84 7.06
C LEU A 44 -4.61 -5.85 5.94
N GLN A 45 -4.03 -6.98 6.28
CA GLN A 45 -3.86 -8.14 5.41
C GLN A 45 -4.67 -9.30 5.96
N VAL A 46 -5.52 -9.87 5.12
CA VAL A 46 -6.30 -11.07 5.44
C VAL A 46 -5.89 -12.17 4.46
N THR A 47 -5.54 -13.34 4.98
CA THR A 47 -5.06 -14.47 4.19
C THR A 47 -5.81 -15.75 4.57
N ASP A 48 -6.39 -16.42 3.59
CA ASP A 48 -6.92 -17.78 3.72
C ASP A 48 -5.80 -18.79 3.45
N VAL A 49 -5.38 -19.48 4.51
CA VAL A 49 -4.29 -20.46 4.48
C VAL A 49 -4.78 -21.77 3.87
N THR A 50 -6.02 -22.16 4.15
CA THR A 50 -6.62 -23.39 3.62
C THR A 50 -6.73 -23.32 2.10
N GLY A 51 -7.25 -22.20 1.59
CA GLY A 51 -7.40 -21.95 0.17
C GLY A 51 -8.42 -22.87 -0.51
N ALA A 52 -9.54 -23.13 0.17
CA ALA A 52 -10.64 -23.91 -0.38
C ALA A 52 -11.40 -23.10 -1.44
N CYS A 53 -11.62 -23.65 -2.63
CA CYS A 53 -12.26 -22.91 -3.74
C CYS A 53 -13.75 -22.65 -3.53
N GLU A 54 -14.40 -23.48 -2.73
CA GLU A 54 -15.80 -23.37 -2.38
C GLU A 54 -16.02 -22.41 -1.19
N LEU A 55 -14.94 -21.90 -0.59
CA LEU A 55 -14.98 -20.88 0.45
C LEU A 55 -14.60 -19.53 -0.13
N ARG A 56 -15.48 -18.54 0.04
CA ARG A 56 -15.21 -17.15 -0.32
C ARG A 56 -15.19 -16.32 0.95
N VAL A 57 -14.19 -15.47 1.08
CA VAL A 57 -14.04 -14.59 2.23
C VAL A 57 -14.20 -13.14 1.78
N TYR A 58 -15.09 -12.42 2.46
CA TYR A 58 -15.44 -11.04 2.18
C TYR A 58 -15.03 -10.19 3.38
N PRO A 59 -13.95 -9.39 3.30
CA PRO A 59 -13.71 -8.36 4.31
C PRO A 59 -14.81 -7.30 4.20
N ALA A 60 -15.40 -6.94 5.34
CA ALA A 60 -16.51 -6.02 5.43
C ALA A 60 -16.29 -4.98 6.54
N THR A 61 -16.70 -3.74 6.23
CA THR A 61 -16.94 -2.69 7.23
C THR A 61 -18.18 -3.02 8.07
N ASP A 62 -18.39 -2.32 9.20
CA ASP A 62 -19.63 -2.44 9.98
C ASP A 62 -20.87 -2.14 9.13
N ALA A 63 -20.82 -1.12 8.27
CA ALA A 63 -21.93 -0.75 7.41
C ALA A 63 -22.24 -1.84 6.37
N GLU A 64 -21.22 -2.47 5.79
CA GLU A 64 -21.39 -3.57 4.84
C GLU A 64 -21.92 -4.83 5.52
N ALA A 65 -21.44 -5.15 6.72
CA ALA A 65 -21.95 -6.28 7.50
C ALA A 65 -23.43 -6.09 7.89
N ILE A 66 -23.82 -4.88 8.32
CA ILE A 66 -25.23 -4.53 8.58
C ILE A 66 -26.06 -4.69 7.32
N ARG A 67 -25.59 -4.16 6.19
CA ARG A 67 -26.30 -4.27 4.91
C ARG A 67 -26.45 -5.71 4.46
N PHE A 68 -25.39 -6.51 4.59
CA PHE A 68 -25.42 -7.94 4.29
C PHE A 68 -26.46 -8.68 5.15
N ASN A 69 -26.51 -8.41 6.45
CA ASN A 69 -27.49 -9.02 7.35
C ASN A 69 -28.93 -8.60 7.03
N GLN A 70 -29.16 -7.37 6.56
CA GLN A 70 -30.49 -6.85 6.26
C GLN A 70 -31.01 -7.24 4.88
N THR A 71 -30.13 -7.30 3.87
CA THR A 71 -30.55 -7.45 2.47
C THR A 71 -29.93 -8.64 1.75
N GLY A 72 -28.96 -9.32 2.36
CA GLY A 72 -28.14 -10.36 1.71
C GLY A 72 -27.14 -9.81 0.71
N ALA A 73 -27.00 -8.49 0.58
CA ALA A 73 -26.05 -7.89 -0.36
C ALA A 73 -24.60 -8.15 0.08
N LEU A 74 -23.84 -8.82 -0.77
CA LEU A 74 -22.43 -9.15 -0.50
C LEU A 74 -21.53 -7.90 -0.65
N PRO A 75 -20.45 -7.80 0.15
CA PRO A 75 -19.41 -6.80 -0.05
C PRO A 75 -18.77 -6.91 -1.44
N ALA A 76 -18.26 -5.78 -1.95
CA ALA A 76 -17.67 -5.73 -3.29
C ALA A 76 -16.34 -6.50 -3.38
N SER A 77 -15.50 -6.39 -2.35
CA SER A 77 -14.23 -7.10 -2.27
C SER A 77 -14.40 -8.49 -1.69
N TRP A 78 -13.86 -9.48 -2.39
CA TRP A 78 -13.81 -10.86 -1.92
C TRP A 78 -12.59 -11.57 -2.46
N PHE A 79 -12.21 -12.64 -1.78
CA PHE A 79 -11.06 -13.44 -2.13
C PHE A 79 -11.35 -14.93 -1.81
N GLY A 80 -10.52 -15.83 -2.33
CA GLY A 80 -10.78 -17.28 -2.31
C GLY A 80 -9.57 -18.05 -2.83
N CYS A 81 -9.75 -19.27 -3.32
CA CYS A 81 -8.58 -20.12 -3.64
C CYS A 81 -7.61 -19.56 -4.70
N SER A 82 -8.10 -18.77 -5.67
CA SER A 82 -7.27 -18.15 -6.71
C SER A 82 -6.49 -16.93 -6.20
N ASN A 83 -7.10 -16.17 -5.30
CA ASN A 83 -6.50 -15.02 -4.63
C ASN A 83 -6.68 -15.21 -3.14
N ARG A 84 -5.69 -15.83 -2.49
CA ARG A 84 -5.81 -16.23 -1.08
C ARG A 84 -5.60 -15.09 -0.10
N THR A 85 -5.16 -13.93 -0.59
CA THR A 85 -4.77 -12.80 0.23
C THR A 85 -5.38 -11.54 -0.31
N VAL A 86 -5.88 -10.70 0.59
CA VAL A 86 -6.34 -9.34 0.30
C VAL A 86 -5.69 -8.37 1.27
N THR A 87 -5.30 -7.21 0.76
CA THR A 87 -4.77 -6.10 1.56
C THR A 87 -5.65 -4.89 1.39
N THR A 88 -6.03 -4.24 2.49
CA THR A 88 -6.85 -3.03 2.48
C THR A 88 -6.32 -2.01 3.48
N SER A 89 -6.40 -0.73 3.15
CA SER A 89 -6.13 0.38 4.07
C SER A 89 -7.41 0.90 4.75
N GLY A 90 -8.58 0.36 4.37
CA GLY A 90 -9.86 0.68 4.99
C GLY A 90 -10.08 -0.08 6.30
N GLN A 91 -10.98 0.44 7.13
CA GLN A 91 -11.41 -0.24 8.35
C GLN A 91 -12.19 -1.50 7.98
N VAL A 92 -11.76 -2.66 8.49
CA VAL A 92 -12.50 -3.92 8.38
C VAL A 92 -12.85 -4.37 9.78
N ALA A 93 -14.13 -4.54 10.03
CA ALA A 93 -14.65 -4.98 11.32
C ALA A 93 -15.14 -6.43 11.28
N HIS A 94 -15.49 -6.93 10.10
CA HIS A 94 -16.10 -8.25 9.93
C HIS A 94 -15.44 -9.01 8.77
N LEU A 95 -15.29 -10.32 8.92
CA LEU A 95 -15.05 -11.22 7.81
C LEU A 95 -16.29 -12.07 7.60
N ILE A 96 -16.91 -11.95 6.42
CA ILE A 96 -18.04 -12.80 6.04
C ILE A 96 -17.48 -13.96 5.22
N LEU A 97 -17.67 -15.18 5.71
CA LEU A 97 -17.33 -16.41 5.04
C LEU A 97 -18.57 -16.93 4.34
N LEU A 98 -18.48 -17.17 3.04
CA LEU A 98 -19.52 -17.78 2.25
C LEU A 98 -19.04 -19.14 1.75
N ASN A 99 -19.64 -20.19 2.30
CA ASN A 99 -19.44 -21.55 1.85
C ASN A 99 -20.49 -21.89 0.77
N VAL A 100 -20.03 -22.08 -0.46
CA VAL A 100 -20.89 -22.46 -1.59
C VAL A 100 -21.01 -23.97 -1.78
N ALA A 101 -20.30 -24.79 -0.98
CA ALA A 101 -20.45 -26.23 -0.98
C ALA A 101 -21.66 -26.68 -0.13
N SER A 102 -22.11 -27.90 -0.39
CA SER A 102 -23.17 -28.57 0.38
C SER A 102 -22.66 -29.23 1.68
N PHE A 103 -21.35 -29.17 1.94
CA PHE A 103 -20.70 -29.77 3.10
C PHE A 103 -19.88 -28.72 3.87
N SER A 104 -19.48 -29.05 5.09
CA SER A 104 -18.69 -28.12 5.91
C SER A 104 -17.24 -28.08 5.46
N ILE A 105 -16.69 -26.87 5.32
CA ILE A 105 -15.32 -26.64 4.88
C ILE A 105 -14.48 -26.13 6.05
N PRO A 106 -13.35 -26.76 6.37
CA PRO A 106 -12.41 -26.22 7.33
C PRO A 106 -11.77 -24.94 6.79
N TYR A 107 -11.59 -23.94 7.64
CA TYR A 107 -10.92 -22.69 7.28
C TYR A 107 -9.84 -22.34 8.30
N GLU A 108 -8.80 -21.68 7.81
CA GLU A 108 -7.75 -21.05 8.59
C GLU A 108 -7.46 -19.69 7.97
N ILE A 109 -7.85 -18.62 8.68
CA ILE A 109 -7.73 -17.25 8.21
C ILE A 109 -6.77 -16.50 9.11
N ASN A 110 -5.63 -16.11 8.55
CA ASN A 110 -4.67 -15.25 9.23
C ASN A 110 -4.98 -13.79 8.94
N VAL A 111 -5.14 -13.00 10.00
CA VAL A 111 -5.39 -11.56 9.95
C VAL A 111 -4.20 -10.86 10.56
N VAL A 112 -3.53 -10.03 9.77
CA VAL A 112 -2.37 -9.25 10.19
C VAL A 112 -2.64 -7.77 9.92
N ALA A 113 -2.54 -6.95 10.96
CA ALA A 113 -2.70 -5.51 10.88
C ALA A 113 -1.35 -4.83 11.11
N TYR A 114 -0.97 -3.96 10.18
CA TYR A 114 0.27 -3.21 10.20
C TYR A 114 -0.01 -1.74 10.50
N SER A 115 0.78 -1.18 11.41
CA SER A 115 0.94 0.26 11.55
C SER A 115 2.00 0.71 10.56
N VAL A 116 1.65 1.64 9.69
CA VAL A 116 2.57 2.24 8.71
C VAL A 116 2.87 3.64 9.17
N THR A 117 4.12 3.89 9.56
CA THR A 117 4.58 5.22 9.97
C THR A 117 5.69 5.71 9.05
N VAL A 118 5.66 6.99 8.69
CA VAL A 118 6.71 7.63 7.88
C VAL A 118 7.45 8.63 8.77
N PRO A 119 8.42 8.18 9.60
CA PRO A 119 8.99 8.97 10.68
C PRO A 119 9.74 10.23 10.19
N LEU A 120 10.19 10.24 8.94
CA LEU A 120 10.96 11.33 8.33
C LEU A 120 10.17 12.08 7.24
N GLY A 121 8.86 11.86 7.11
CA GLY A 121 8.05 12.49 6.06
C GLY A 121 8.05 14.02 6.12
N TRP A 122 8.22 14.59 7.32
CA TRP A 122 8.34 16.04 7.54
C TRP A 122 9.62 16.64 6.91
N LEU A 123 10.67 15.84 6.68
CA LEU A 123 11.89 16.27 6.01
C LEU A 123 11.75 16.32 4.49
N ALA A 124 10.67 15.77 3.91
CA ALA A 124 10.44 15.80 2.47
C ALA A 124 10.29 17.23 1.93
N LEU A 125 9.62 18.12 2.66
CA LEU A 125 9.42 19.52 2.28
C LEU A 125 10.72 20.34 2.22
N PRO A 126 11.55 20.39 3.28
CA PRO A 126 12.82 21.11 3.21
C PRO A 126 13.82 20.44 2.25
N ALA A 127 13.80 19.11 2.11
CA ALA A 127 14.67 18.40 1.18
C ALA A 127 14.33 18.71 -0.30
N THR A 128 13.05 18.72 -0.66
CA THR A 128 12.60 19.09 -2.02
C THR A 128 12.93 20.55 -2.35
N ALA A 129 12.76 21.46 -1.39
CA ALA A 129 13.16 22.86 -1.56
C ALA A 129 14.68 23.02 -1.82
N LEU A 130 15.52 22.30 -1.10
CA LEU A 130 16.99 22.32 -1.31
C LEU A 130 17.39 21.74 -2.67
N VAL A 131 16.73 20.68 -3.13
CA VAL A 131 16.98 20.10 -4.46
C VAL A 131 16.57 21.07 -5.56
N LEU A 132 15.42 21.73 -5.44
CA LEU A 132 14.96 22.76 -6.38
C LEU A 132 15.91 23.96 -6.43
N LEU A 133 16.36 24.47 -5.29
CA LEU A 133 17.35 25.55 -5.21
C LEU A 133 18.70 25.15 -5.84
N GLY A 134 19.12 23.91 -5.63
CA GLY A 134 20.30 23.33 -6.29
C GLY A 134 20.15 23.32 -7.81
N LEU A 135 18.99 22.88 -8.33
CA LEU A 135 18.71 22.87 -9.76
C LEU A 135 18.73 24.29 -10.35
N ILE A 136 18.03 25.24 -9.71
CA ILE A 136 17.92 26.64 -10.16
C ILE A 136 19.28 27.33 -10.20
N SER A 137 20.20 26.97 -9.30
CA SER A 137 21.54 27.59 -9.25
C SER A 137 22.57 26.93 -10.16
N PHE A 138 22.41 25.64 -10.49
CA PHE A 138 23.35 24.91 -11.35
C PHE A 138 23.02 25.01 -12.85
N LEU A 139 21.74 24.97 -13.22
CA LEU A 139 21.28 25.03 -14.63
C LEU A 139 21.79 26.29 -15.37
N PRO A 140 21.70 27.52 -14.81
CA PRO A 140 22.18 28.71 -15.50
C PRO A 140 23.71 28.72 -15.63
N ARG A 141 24.44 28.14 -14.68
CA ARG A 141 25.91 28.09 -14.69
C ARG A 141 26.44 27.09 -15.71
N MET A 142 25.78 25.94 -15.88
CA MET A 142 26.11 25.01 -16.96
C MET A 142 25.79 25.59 -18.32
N MET A 143 24.62 26.24 -18.48
CA MET A 143 24.28 26.92 -19.73
C MET A 143 25.26 28.06 -20.04
N ALA A 144 25.64 28.88 -19.07
CA ALA A 144 26.62 29.95 -19.28
C ALA A 144 28.01 29.41 -19.67
N GLY A 145 28.46 28.30 -19.06
CA GLY A 145 29.72 27.66 -19.41
C GLY A 145 29.73 27.07 -20.83
N GLU A 146 28.63 26.42 -21.24
CA GLU A 146 28.44 25.92 -22.61
C GLU A 146 28.34 27.05 -23.63
N ILE A 147 27.55 28.10 -23.36
CA ILE A 147 27.37 29.25 -24.26
C ILE A 147 28.70 30.00 -24.46
N MET A 148 29.51 30.15 -23.40
CA MET A 148 30.84 30.76 -23.53
C MET A 148 31.81 29.87 -24.32
N ARG A 149 31.76 28.54 -24.13
CA ARG A 149 32.57 27.60 -24.92
C ARG A 149 32.22 27.63 -26.41
N PHE A 150 30.93 27.63 -26.75
CA PHE A 150 30.47 27.76 -28.13
C PHE A 150 30.90 29.10 -28.76
N ARG A 151 30.88 30.19 -28.00
CA ARG A 151 31.33 31.50 -28.48
C ARG A 151 32.84 31.56 -28.74
N ASP A 152 33.65 30.91 -27.92
CA ASP A 152 35.10 30.85 -28.11
C ASP A 152 35.53 29.93 -29.27
N GLU A 153 34.79 28.86 -29.54
CA GLU A 153 35.04 27.97 -30.69
C GLU A 153 34.66 28.60 -32.03
N PHE A 154 33.59 29.40 -32.09
CA PHE A 154 33.18 30.10 -33.32
C PHE A 154 33.84 31.47 -33.52
N GLY A 155 34.54 32.00 -32.51
CA GLY A 155 35.09 33.36 -32.52
C GLY A 155 36.53 33.53 -33.04
N ARG A 156 37.27 32.45 -33.36
CA ARG A 156 38.65 32.57 -33.84
C ARG A 156 38.73 32.70 -35.36
N PRO A 157 39.05 33.89 -35.92
CA PRO A 157 39.31 34.00 -37.35
C PRO A 157 40.58 33.22 -37.70
N LYS A 158 40.43 32.28 -38.63
CA LYS A 158 41.49 31.44 -39.17
C LYS A 158 42.50 32.32 -39.91
N LYS A 159 43.58 32.75 -39.23
CA LYS A 159 44.75 33.35 -39.89
C LYS A 159 45.47 32.26 -40.68
N ARG A 160 45.17 32.18 -41.98
CA ARG A 160 45.98 31.45 -42.98
C ARG A 160 47.33 32.16 -43.11
N ARG A 161 48.41 31.43 -42.89
CA ARG A 161 49.71 31.67 -43.52
C ARG A 161 49.86 30.64 -44.63
#